data_AF-A0A1Y1JPB2-F1
#
_entry.id   AF-A0A1Y1JPB2-F1
#
_cell.length_a   1.000
_cell.length_b   1.000
_cell.length_c   1.000
_cell.angle_alpha   90.00
_cell.angle_beta   90.00
_cell.angle_gamma   90.00
#
_symmetry.space_group_name_H-M   'P 1'
#
loop_
_entity.id
_entity.type
_entity.pdbx_description
1 polymer ?
#
loop_
_entity_poly.entity_id
_entity_poly.type
_entity_poly.pdbx_seq_one_letter_code
_entity_poly.pdbx_strand_id
1 'polypeptide(L)'
;MTTQPAVAENYDFKDIFPTCLNDFHTHTTNSKTNVESQIGNTCSVTANSLNFHQHYRYFFVSKCKELLLYLNYIKNKNSTTEIAPGCKYFNYKLKYLLNIYKCPEQSTEKAYKKMIIEQNEETYFNVSNICETYIKDLSDDTFQKFEKLNDLYNAFILQRRNCPKNSTCFKKYTDYSETCENLNKNSYCHVLNSFKLLYIQDSVNEYIHKEAYEHSQSSLFIHIRAAFLTIIFSIFTITLIIFIFYKNTSYRSYLEQLLVKIRRFFNKKDEEYLIYFDSLESPYKPSIDKDYSIEYSSVDYS
;
A
#
# COMPACT_ATOMS: atom_id res chain seq x y z
N MET A 1 -5.87 1.67 50.75
CA MET A 1 -5.18 1.71 49.44
C MET A 1 -5.81 2.82 48.63
N THR A 2 -5.13 3.94 48.55
CA THR A 2 -5.54 5.12 47.77
C THR A 2 -5.17 4.86 46.32
N THR A 3 -6.16 4.60 45.47
CA THR A 3 -5.98 4.54 44.02
C THR A 3 -5.64 5.94 43.53
N GLN A 4 -4.38 6.13 43.17
CA GLN A 4 -3.91 7.34 42.50
C GLN A 4 -4.64 7.45 41.15
N PRO A 5 -5.24 8.59 40.80
CA PRO A 5 -5.95 8.72 39.53
C PRO A 5 -4.95 8.56 38.40
N ALA A 6 -5.19 7.57 37.54
CA ALA A 6 -4.41 7.34 36.34
C ALA A 6 -4.48 8.62 35.50
N VAL A 7 -3.34 9.30 35.35
CA VAL A 7 -3.21 10.44 34.42
C VAL A 7 -3.55 9.89 33.04
N ALA A 8 -4.64 10.38 32.45
CA ALA A 8 -5.06 9.98 31.12
C ALA A 8 -3.94 10.30 30.14
N GLU A 9 -3.27 9.26 29.64
CA GLU A 9 -2.21 9.38 28.66
C GLU A 9 -2.81 9.92 27.35
N ASN A 10 -2.34 11.09 26.91
CA ASN A 10 -2.79 11.66 25.65
C ASN A 10 -2.02 11.03 24.50
N TYR A 11 -2.44 9.82 24.10
CA TYR A 11 -1.84 9.11 22.97
C TYR A 11 -2.35 9.68 21.64
N ASP A 12 -1.43 9.87 20.70
CA ASP A 12 -1.74 10.43 19.39
C ASP A 12 -1.96 9.33 18.33
N PHE A 13 -3.21 9.19 17.88
CA PHE A 13 -3.69 8.27 16.86
C PHE A 13 -3.68 8.85 15.43
N LYS A 14 -3.27 10.11 15.27
CA LYS A 14 -3.28 10.81 13.97
C LYS A 14 -2.43 10.05 12.95
N ASP A 15 -2.92 10.04 11.70
CA ASP A 15 -2.26 9.46 10.52
C ASP A 15 -2.01 7.93 10.58
N ILE A 16 -2.47 7.24 11.64
CA ILE A 16 -2.38 5.78 11.74
C ILE A 16 -3.44 5.12 10.86
N PHE A 17 -4.72 5.45 11.05
CA PHE A 17 -5.83 4.84 10.32
C PHE A 17 -6.37 5.75 9.22
N PRO A 18 -6.80 5.22 8.07
CA PRO A 18 -6.79 3.80 7.67
C PRO A 18 -5.44 3.29 7.14
N THR A 19 -4.48 4.18 6.92
CA THR A 19 -3.27 3.92 6.12
C THR A 19 -2.46 2.74 6.63
N CYS A 20 -2.08 2.72 7.91
CA CYS A 20 -1.23 1.67 8.48
C CYS A 20 -1.92 0.29 8.48
N LEU A 21 -3.25 0.25 8.65
CA LEU A 21 -4.04 -0.98 8.53
C LEU A 21 -4.01 -1.52 7.09
N ASN A 22 -4.22 -0.64 6.10
CA ASN A 22 -4.19 -1.04 4.69
C ASN A 22 -2.78 -1.50 4.28
N ASP A 23 -1.75 -0.76 4.70
CA ASP A 23 -0.35 -1.11 4.47
C ASP A 23 -0.04 -2.48 5.07
N PHE A 24 -0.47 -2.74 6.31
CA PHE A 24 -0.33 -4.04 6.96
C PHE A 24 -0.96 -5.13 6.10
N HIS A 25 -2.25 -5.04 5.80
CA HIS A 25 -2.93 -6.06 4.97
C HIS A 25 -2.28 -6.26 3.60
N THR A 26 -1.84 -5.18 2.95
CA THR A 26 -1.25 -5.22 1.61
C THR A 26 0.12 -5.91 1.63
N HIS A 27 0.94 -5.63 2.63
CA HIS A 27 2.34 -6.10 2.68
C HIS A 27 2.54 -7.38 3.49
N THR A 28 1.52 -7.87 4.20
CA THR A 28 1.57 -9.18 4.88
C THR A 28 0.88 -10.29 4.10
N THR A 29 0.00 -9.97 3.14
CA THR A 29 -0.70 -10.96 2.32
C THR A 29 0.13 -11.30 1.06
N ASN A 30 0.32 -12.59 0.76
CA ASN A 30 0.98 -13.07 -0.48
C ASN A 30 2.47 -12.74 -0.68
N SER A 31 3.19 -12.37 0.37
CA SER A 31 4.65 -12.20 0.29
C SER A 31 5.37 -13.55 0.15
N LYS A 32 5.55 -14.04 -1.09
CA LYS A 32 6.61 -14.99 -1.42
C LYS A 32 7.92 -14.21 -1.53
N THR A 33 8.46 -13.78 -0.41
CA THR A 33 9.76 -13.11 -0.40
C THR A 33 10.87 -14.15 -0.28
N ASN A 34 12.02 -13.86 -0.89
CA ASN A 34 13.22 -14.72 -0.80
C ASN A 34 13.74 -14.89 0.63
N VAL A 35 13.16 -14.16 1.60
CA VAL A 35 13.52 -14.16 3.03
C VAL A 35 12.51 -14.90 3.91
N GLU A 36 11.55 -15.63 3.34
CA GLU A 36 10.49 -16.30 4.12
C GLU A 36 11.03 -17.31 5.14
N SER A 37 12.05 -18.08 4.77
CA SER A 37 12.73 -19.02 5.67
C SER A 37 13.43 -18.30 6.82
N GLN A 38 14.15 -17.22 6.51
CA GLN A 38 14.85 -16.37 7.48
C GLN A 38 13.88 -15.72 8.47
N ILE A 39 12.75 -15.18 7.98
CA ILE A 39 11.68 -14.63 8.82
C ILE A 39 11.10 -15.72 9.73
N GLY A 40 10.85 -16.92 9.19
CA GLY A 40 10.37 -18.05 9.97
C GLY A 40 11.32 -18.47 11.10
N ASN A 41 12.62 -18.50 10.81
CA ASN A 41 13.67 -18.80 11.78
C ASN A 41 13.72 -17.73 12.88
N THR A 42 13.76 -16.45 12.49
CA THR A 42 13.75 -15.31 13.43
C THR A 42 12.54 -15.35 14.35
N CYS A 43 11.34 -15.59 13.81
CA CYS A 43 10.13 -15.72 14.62
C CYS A 43 10.16 -16.92 15.56
N SER A 44 10.76 -18.03 15.14
CA SER A 44 10.89 -19.23 15.98
C SER A 44 11.85 -19.04 17.15
N VAL A 45 12.98 -18.35 16.92
CA VAL A 45 13.94 -17.97 17.97
C VAL A 45 13.35 -16.91 18.89
N THR A 46 12.67 -15.91 18.33
CA THR A 46 11.94 -14.90 19.10
C THR A 46 10.96 -15.58 20.05
N ALA A 47 10.14 -16.52 19.56
CA ALA A 47 9.15 -17.20 20.37
C ALA A 47 9.77 -17.97 21.56
N ASN A 48 10.95 -18.57 21.34
CA ASN A 48 11.76 -19.19 22.39
C ASN A 48 12.22 -18.15 23.42
N SER A 49 12.82 -17.04 22.97
CA SER A 49 13.37 -15.99 23.84
C SER A 49 12.30 -15.29 24.70
N LEU A 50 11.06 -15.30 24.22
CA LEU A 50 9.88 -14.80 24.92
C LEU A 50 9.19 -15.86 25.78
N ASN A 51 9.72 -17.09 25.80
CA ASN A 51 9.20 -18.21 26.59
C ASN A 51 7.72 -18.53 26.30
N PHE A 52 7.29 -18.43 25.03
CA PHE A 52 5.93 -18.82 24.67
C PHE A 52 5.68 -20.29 24.99
N HIS A 53 4.54 -20.58 25.62
CA HIS A 53 4.08 -21.96 25.81
C HIS A 53 3.94 -22.67 24.46
N GLN A 54 4.29 -23.96 24.40
CA GLN A 54 4.34 -24.74 23.17
C GLN A 54 3.03 -24.65 22.36
N HIS A 55 1.89 -24.66 23.05
CA HIS A 55 0.56 -24.53 22.43
C HIS A 55 0.39 -23.21 21.64
N TYR A 56 0.85 -22.09 22.19
CA TYR A 56 0.69 -20.77 21.57
C TYR A 56 1.81 -20.41 20.60
N ARG A 57 2.97 -21.05 20.76
CA ARG A 57 4.17 -20.80 19.99
C ARG A 57 3.93 -20.90 18.48
N TYR A 58 3.24 -21.94 18.02
CA TYR A 58 2.98 -22.12 16.59
C TYR A 58 2.17 -20.95 16.00
N PHE A 59 1.11 -20.53 16.71
CA PHE A 59 0.26 -19.41 16.28
C PHE A 59 1.01 -18.08 16.32
N PHE A 60 1.80 -17.84 17.37
CA PHE A 60 2.66 -16.68 17.45
C PHE A 60 3.66 -16.64 16.29
N VAL A 61 4.35 -17.75 15.99
CA VAL A 61 5.32 -17.80 14.89
C VAL A 61 4.66 -17.41 13.57
N SER A 62 3.46 -17.93 13.29
CA SER A 62 2.71 -17.56 12.08
C SER A 62 2.42 -16.06 12.00
N LYS A 63 1.91 -15.47 13.08
CA LYS A 63 1.59 -14.02 13.13
C LYS A 63 2.80 -13.10 13.25
N CYS A 64 3.89 -13.58 13.83
CA CYS A 64 5.16 -12.87 13.86
C CYS A 64 5.71 -12.66 12.44
N LYS A 65 5.50 -13.62 11.51
CA LYS A 65 5.90 -13.44 10.11
C LYS A 65 5.24 -12.23 9.47
N GLU A 66 3.92 -12.09 9.65
CA GLU A 66 3.15 -10.93 9.19
C GLU A 66 3.73 -9.64 9.81
N LEU A 67 4.02 -9.66 11.11
CA LEU A 67 4.57 -8.51 11.81
C LEU A 67 5.96 -8.09 11.30
N LEU A 68 6.86 -9.04 11.03
CA LEU A 68 8.21 -8.76 10.49
C LEU A 68 8.17 -8.28 9.03
N LEU A 69 7.24 -8.80 8.21
CA LEU A 69 7.01 -8.30 6.86
C LEU A 69 6.55 -6.84 6.87
N TYR A 70 5.64 -6.50 7.78
CA TYR A 70 5.19 -5.13 7.95
C TYR A 70 6.32 -4.19 8.43
N LEU A 71 7.17 -4.65 9.36
CA LEU A 71 8.34 -3.89 9.78
C LEU A 71 9.34 -3.67 8.64
N ASN A 72 9.56 -4.69 7.81
CA ASN A 72 10.39 -4.55 6.61
C ASN A 72 9.81 -3.53 5.63
N TYR A 73 8.49 -3.52 5.46
CA TYR A 73 7.81 -2.49 4.68
C TYR A 73 8.03 -1.09 5.25
N ILE A 74 7.86 -0.90 6.58
CA ILE A 74 8.12 0.39 7.24
C ILE A 74 9.57 0.84 7.00
N LYS A 75 10.54 -0.06 7.15
CA LYS A 75 11.98 0.21 6.90
C LYS A 75 12.23 0.75 5.49
N ASN A 76 11.52 0.21 4.50
CA ASN A 76 11.71 0.55 3.09
C ASN A 76 10.87 1.77 2.64
N LYS A 77 10.19 2.47 3.56
CA LYS A 77 9.52 3.74 3.24
C LYS A 77 10.54 4.86 3.04
N ASN A 78 10.29 5.70 2.05
CA ASN A 78 11.17 6.81 1.69
C ASN A 78 11.00 8.06 2.60
N SER A 79 9.91 8.15 3.37
CA SER A 79 9.61 9.32 4.20
C SER A 79 9.60 9.02 5.70
N THR A 80 10.33 9.83 6.46
CA THR A 80 10.37 9.75 7.94
C THR A 80 9.01 10.06 8.59
N THR A 81 8.17 10.86 7.93
CA THR A 81 6.82 11.20 8.43
C THR A 81 5.87 10.00 8.44
N GLU A 82 6.15 8.97 7.64
CA GLU A 82 5.34 7.77 7.53
C GLU A 82 5.84 6.63 8.44
N ILE A 83 7.09 6.75 8.95
CA ILE A 83 7.69 5.79 9.86
C ILE A 83 6.96 5.83 11.21
N ALA A 84 6.72 7.02 11.76
CA ALA A 84 6.14 7.14 13.10
C ALA A 84 4.74 6.50 13.22
N PRO A 85 3.75 6.79 12.34
CA PRO A 85 2.46 6.11 12.39
C PRO A 85 2.57 4.59 12.18
N GLY A 86 3.42 4.16 11.24
CA GLY A 86 3.66 2.74 10.98
C GLY A 86 4.22 2.00 12.19
N CYS A 87 5.22 2.60 12.85
CA CYS A 87 5.82 2.04 14.06
C CYS A 87 4.84 2.04 15.25
N LYS A 88 4.00 3.06 15.40
CA LYS A 88 2.90 3.06 16.40
C LYS A 88 1.91 1.92 16.14
N TYR A 89 1.57 1.67 14.87
CA TYR A 89 0.69 0.55 14.51
C TYR A 89 1.36 -0.81 14.72
N PHE A 90 2.65 -0.94 14.39
CA PHE A 90 3.46 -2.12 14.70
C PHE A 90 3.50 -2.39 16.22
N ASN A 91 3.68 -1.35 17.04
CA ASN A 91 3.64 -1.44 18.50
C ASN A 91 2.32 -2.06 18.98
N TYR A 92 1.18 -1.50 18.51
CA TYR A 92 -0.15 -2.04 18.80
C TYR A 92 -0.27 -3.51 18.39
N LYS A 93 0.16 -3.87 17.16
CA LYS A 93 0.08 -5.26 16.68
C LYS A 93 0.94 -6.19 17.51
N LEU A 94 2.15 -5.79 17.88
CA LEU A 94 3.01 -6.61 18.75
C LEU A 94 2.33 -6.84 20.10
N LYS A 95 1.84 -5.77 20.77
CA LYS A 95 1.08 -5.91 22.04
C LYS A 95 -0.12 -6.85 21.88
N TYR A 96 -0.88 -6.72 20.78
CA TYR A 96 -2.00 -7.60 20.48
C TYR A 96 -1.59 -9.08 20.40
N LEU A 97 -0.46 -9.38 19.73
CA LEU A 97 0.07 -10.74 19.65
C LEU A 97 0.55 -11.28 21.00
N LEU A 98 1.21 -10.45 21.81
CA LEU A 98 1.64 -10.84 23.17
C LEU A 98 0.43 -11.19 24.05
N ASN A 99 -0.64 -10.41 23.97
CA ASN A 99 -1.88 -10.63 24.72
C ASN A 99 -2.63 -11.89 24.26
N ILE A 100 -2.94 -12.00 22.96
CA ILE A 100 -3.79 -13.07 22.43
C ILE A 100 -3.14 -14.45 22.60
N TYR A 101 -1.80 -14.52 22.57
CA TYR A 101 -1.03 -15.74 22.70
C TYR A 101 -0.42 -15.92 24.09
N LYS A 102 -0.90 -15.14 25.09
CA LYS A 102 -0.56 -15.26 26.51
C LYS A 102 0.96 -15.33 26.74
N CYS A 103 1.70 -14.41 26.12
CA CYS A 103 3.14 -14.32 26.29
C CYS A 103 3.47 -14.06 27.77
N PRO A 104 4.45 -14.75 28.38
CA PRO A 104 4.90 -14.39 29.72
C PRO A 104 5.50 -12.97 29.79
N GLU A 105 6.16 -12.53 28.71
CA GLU A 105 6.66 -11.16 28.57
C GLU A 105 5.55 -10.27 28.00
N GLN A 106 5.04 -9.36 28.83
CA GLN A 106 3.95 -8.44 28.47
C GLN A 106 4.47 -7.07 28.02
N SER A 107 5.74 -6.75 28.27
CA SER A 107 6.33 -5.51 27.80
C SER A 107 6.63 -5.60 26.31
N THR A 108 5.99 -4.74 25.53
CA THR A 108 6.17 -4.65 24.09
C THR A 108 7.56 -4.14 23.73
N GLU A 109 8.13 -3.26 24.56
CA GLU A 109 9.50 -2.79 24.40
C GLU A 109 10.52 -3.92 24.58
N LYS A 110 10.40 -4.70 25.66
CA LYS A 110 11.29 -5.85 25.89
C LYS A 110 11.11 -6.91 24.81
N ALA A 111 9.87 -7.15 24.39
CA ALA A 111 9.59 -8.12 23.34
C ALA A 111 10.25 -7.72 22.02
N TYR A 112 10.14 -6.45 21.62
CA TYR A 112 10.77 -5.95 20.40
C TYR A 112 12.30 -6.00 20.47
N LYS A 113 12.91 -5.64 21.61
CA LYS A 113 14.35 -5.79 21.81
C LYS A 113 14.83 -7.23 21.64
N LYS A 114 14.05 -8.21 22.11
CA LYS A 114 14.33 -9.64 21.90
C LYS A 114 14.12 -10.11 20.46
N MET A 115 13.30 -9.41 19.67
CA MET A 115 13.16 -9.66 18.23
C MET A 115 14.37 -9.18 17.44
N ILE A 116 15.07 -8.15 17.92
CA ILE A 116 16.30 -7.64 17.31
C ILE A 116 17.42 -8.61 17.68
N ILE A 117 17.69 -9.56 16.79
CA ILE A 117 18.70 -10.60 16.98
C ILE A 117 19.99 -10.17 16.29
N GLU A 118 21.10 -10.08 17.03
CA GLU A 118 22.46 -9.92 16.48
C GLU A 118 23.03 -11.31 16.12
N GLN A 119 22.58 -11.92 15.02
CA GLN A 119 23.06 -13.23 14.54
C GLN A 119 23.29 -13.25 13.03
N ASN A 120 23.79 -14.39 12.51
CA ASN A 120 24.10 -14.60 11.10
C ASN A 120 22.90 -14.26 10.18
N GLU A 121 23.07 -13.22 9.35
CA GLU A 121 22.07 -12.73 8.39
C GLU A 121 21.73 -13.74 7.29
N GLU A 122 22.55 -14.76 7.06
CA GLU A 122 22.22 -15.86 6.13
C GLU A 122 21.08 -16.73 6.67
N THR A 123 21.02 -16.91 8.00
CA THR A 123 20.05 -17.80 8.66
C THR A 123 18.82 -17.08 9.17
N TYR A 124 19.00 -15.84 9.61
CA TYR A 124 17.99 -15.06 10.31
C TYR A 124 17.70 -13.75 9.58
N PHE A 125 16.43 -13.35 9.61
CA PHE A 125 16.02 -12.06 9.11
C PHE A 125 16.56 -10.96 10.02
N ASN A 126 17.27 -9.99 9.43
CA ASN A 126 17.77 -8.81 10.14
C ASN A 126 16.60 -7.86 10.49
N VAL A 127 16.15 -7.96 11.74
CA VAL A 127 15.05 -7.15 12.28
C VAL A 127 15.54 -5.72 12.48
N SER A 128 15.02 -4.81 11.64
CA SER A 128 15.30 -3.39 11.70
C SER A 128 14.92 -2.79 13.06
N ASN A 129 15.77 -1.93 13.62
CA ASN A 129 15.51 -1.14 14.83
C ASN A 129 14.81 0.20 14.53
N ILE A 130 14.33 0.43 13.30
CA ILE A 130 13.72 1.70 12.86
C ILE A 130 12.56 2.18 13.74
N CYS A 131 11.90 1.25 14.45
CA CYS A 131 10.78 1.57 15.33
C CYS A 131 11.14 1.75 16.81
N GLU A 132 12.41 1.57 17.21
CA GLU A 132 12.84 1.51 18.62
C GLU A 132 12.36 2.69 19.47
N THR A 133 12.40 3.92 18.92
CA THR A 133 11.98 5.13 19.64
C THR A 133 10.45 5.30 19.77
N TYR A 134 9.68 4.55 18.98
CA TYR A 134 8.21 4.60 18.94
C TYR A 134 7.56 3.44 19.70
N ILE A 135 8.32 2.39 20.02
CA ILE A 135 7.85 1.25 20.79
C ILE A 135 7.85 1.61 22.27
N LYS A 136 6.67 1.54 22.87
CA LYS A 136 6.41 1.80 24.28
C LYS A 136 5.30 0.88 24.75
N ASP A 137 5.31 0.54 26.04
CA ASP A 137 4.21 -0.20 26.64
C ASP A 137 2.94 0.66 26.61
N LEU A 138 1.98 0.28 25.76
CA LEU A 138 0.71 0.98 25.65
C LEU A 138 -0.08 0.81 26.94
N SER A 139 -0.68 1.88 27.45
CA SER A 139 -1.71 1.77 28.48
C SER A 139 -2.91 0.95 28.01
N ASP A 140 -3.69 0.38 28.92
CA ASP A 140 -4.85 -0.44 28.57
C ASP A 140 -5.92 0.35 27.82
N ASP A 141 -6.15 1.61 28.22
CA ASP A 141 -7.03 2.55 27.52
C ASP A 141 -6.56 2.81 26.08
N THR A 142 -5.27 3.07 25.88
CA THR A 142 -4.70 3.27 24.54
C THR A 142 -4.83 2.02 23.69
N PHE A 143 -4.52 0.85 24.26
CA PHE A 143 -4.66 -0.43 23.57
C PHE A 143 -6.11 -0.70 23.16
N GLN A 144 -7.07 -0.49 24.05
CA GLN A 144 -8.49 -0.68 23.75
C GLN A 144 -8.99 0.29 22.65
N LYS A 145 -8.49 1.53 22.64
CA LYS A 145 -8.78 2.50 21.57
C LYS A 145 -8.24 2.03 20.22
N PHE A 146 -7.02 1.47 20.18
CA PHE A 146 -6.51 0.84 18.97
C PHE A 146 -7.39 -0.33 18.52
N GLU A 147 -7.83 -1.20 19.43
CA GLU A 147 -8.72 -2.32 19.09
C GLU A 147 -10.03 -1.84 18.47
N LYS A 148 -10.68 -0.83 19.08
CA LYS A 148 -11.90 -0.22 18.56
C LYS A 148 -11.69 0.35 17.15
N LEU A 149 -10.64 1.14 16.94
CA LEU A 149 -10.33 1.70 15.61
C LEU A 149 -10.04 0.59 14.60
N ASN A 150 -9.19 -0.39 14.95
CA ASN A 150 -8.85 -1.49 14.08
C ASN A 150 -10.10 -2.32 13.70
N ASP A 151 -10.99 -2.59 14.64
CA ASP A 151 -12.24 -3.31 14.41
C ASP A 151 -13.20 -2.51 13.51
N LEU A 152 -13.37 -1.20 13.77
CA LEU A 152 -14.19 -0.31 12.94
C LEU A 152 -13.71 -0.29 11.48
N TYR A 153 -12.41 -0.05 11.26
CA TYR A 153 -11.86 0.04 9.90
C TYR A 153 -11.86 -1.33 9.18
N ASN A 154 -11.69 -2.44 9.89
CA ASN A 154 -11.85 -3.76 9.28
C ASN A 154 -13.31 -4.02 8.88
N ALA A 155 -14.29 -3.66 9.72
CA ALA A 155 -15.71 -3.76 9.37
C ALA A 155 -16.04 -2.91 8.13
N PHE A 156 -15.48 -1.70 8.05
CA PHE A 156 -15.60 -0.83 6.89
C PHE A 156 -15.01 -1.45 5.61
N ILE A 157 -13.82 -2.05 5.69
CA ILE A 157 -13.19 -2.75 4.54
C ILE A 157 -14.07 -3.92 4.08
N LEU A 158 -14.58 -4.74 5.01
CA LEU A 158 -15.45 -5.88 4.71
C LEU A 158 -16.76 -5.46 4.03
N GLN A 159 -17.24 -4.24 4.29
CA GLN A 159 -18.45 -3.67 3.70
C GLN A 159 -18.18 -2.88 2.41
N ARG A 160 -17.10 -3.22 1.69
CA ARG A 160 -16.72 -2.60 0.42
C ARG A 160 -16.56 -1.08 0.55
N ARG A 161 -16.05 -0.63 1.70
CA ARG A 161 -15.78 0.79 1.99
C ARG A 161 -17.03 1.67 1.94
N ASN A 162 -18.18 1.12 2.32
CA ASN A 162 -19.39 1.88 2.59
C ASN A 162 -19.85 1.60 4.03
N CYS A 163 -20.35 2.63 4.71
CA CYS A 163 -20.79 2.55 6.11
C CYS A 163 -22.23 3.12 6.26
N PRO A 164 -23.25 2.47 5.67
CA PRO A 164 -24.63 2.96 5.77
C PRO A 164 -25.18 2.80 7.19
N LYS A 165 -26.21 3.57 7.56
CA LYS A 165 -26.77 3.65 8.94
C LYS A 165 -27.21 2.30 9.53
N ASN A 166 -27.62 1.35 8.69
CA ASN A 166 -28.04 0.01 9.11
C ASN A 166 -26.90 -1.02 9.11
N SER A 167 -25.65 -0.60 8.89
CA SER A 167 -24.51 -1.50 8.79
C SER A 167 -23.84 -1.78 10.13
N THR A 168 -23.07 -2.89 10.17
CA THR A 168 -22.24 -3.19 11.34
C THR A 168 -21.12 -2.18 11.54
N CYS A 169 -20.61 -1.57 10.46
CA CYS A 169 -19.64 -0.47 10.54
C CYS A 169 -20.23 0.73 11.28
N PHE A 170 -21.45 1.14 10.91
CA PHE A 170 -22.12 2.29 11.52
C PHE A 170 -22.45 2.04 13.00
N LYS A 171 -22.89 0.82 13.33
CA LYS A 171 -23.11 0.42 14.73
C LYS A 171 -21.82 0.53 15.54
N LYS A 172 -20.71 -0.06 15.06
CA LYS A 172 -19.39 0.06 15.71
C LYS A 172 -18.95 1.51 15.87
N TYR A 173 -19.09 2.32 14.82
CA TYR A 173 -18.79 3.75 14.89
C TYR A 173 -19.56 4.43 16.02
N THR A 174 -20.88 4.20 16.08
CA THR A 174 -21.77 4.79 17.08
C THR A 174 -21.31 4.40 18.49
N ASP A 175 -21.19 3.09 18.75
CA ASP A 175 -20.75 2.53 20.04
C ASP A 175 -19.37 3.08 20.46
N TYR A 176 -18.42 3.21 19.53
CA TYR A 176 -17.06 3.67 19.82
C TYR A 176 -16.94 5.17 20.01
N SER A 177 -17.93 5.92 19.50
CA SER A 177 -18.01 7.38 19.60
C SER A 177 -18.73 7.88 20.85
N GLU A 178 -19.44 7.03 21.59
CA GLU A 178 -20.19 7.42 22.81
C GLU A 178 -19.33 8.16 23.83
N THR A 179 -18.07 7.74 23.97
CA THR A 179 -17.11 8.34 24.93
C THR A 179 -16.48 9.66 24.46
N CYS A 180 -16.83 10.15 23.26
CA CYS A 180 -16.28 11.38 22.70
C CYS A 180 -17.15 12.60 23.08
N GLU A 181 -17.29 12.89 24.37
CA GLU A 181 -18.17 13.97 24.86
C GLU A 181 -17.65 15.40 24.63
N ASN A 182 -16.44 15.58 24.11
CA ASN A 182 -15.94 16.89 23.68
C ASN A 182 -14.94 16.68 22.52
N LEU A 183 -15.44 16.73 21.29
CA LEU A 183 -14.80 16.31 20.04
C LEU A 183 -13.38 16.86 19.78
N ASN A 184 -12.94 17.88 20.51
CA ASN A 184 -11.79 18.69 20.11
C ASN A 184 -10.47 18.42 20.85
N LYS A 185 -10.42 17.60 21.91
CA LYS A 185 -9.17 17.43 22.70
C LYS A 185 -8.47 16.08 22.58
N ASN A 186 -9.16 15.01 22.14
CA ASN A 186 -8.58 13.66 22.11
C ASN A 186 -8.34 13.19 20.67
N SER A 187 -7.09 12.80 20.36
CA SER A 187 -6.69 12.30 19.03
C SER A 187 -7.55 11.11 18.55
N TYR A 188 -7.98 10.23 19.47
CA TYR A 188 -8.92 9.14 19.15
C TYR A 188 -10.25 9.64 18.59
N CYS A 189 -10.83 10.67 19.21
CA CYS A 189 -12.09 11.26 18.75
C CYS A 189 -11.93 12.02 17.43
N HIS A 190 -10.76 12.61 17.17
CA HIS A 190 -10.46 13.20 15.86
C HIS A 190 -10.44 12.16 14.74
N VAL A 191 -9.90 10.96 15.00
CA VAL A 191 -9.93 9.85 14.02
C VAL A 191 -11.37 9.40 13.76
N LEU A 192 -12.19 9.22 14.80
CA LEU A 192 -13.60 8.85 14.64
C LEU A 192 -14.41 9.93 13.91
N ASN A 193 -14.20 11.21 14.21
CA ASN A 193 -14.87 12.29 13.51
C ASN A 193 -14.48 12.35 12.03
N SER A 194 -13.19 12.15 11.73
CA SER A 194 -12.71 12.02 10.35
C SER A 194 -13.37 10.84 9.64
N PHE A 195 -13.53 9.71 10.34
CA PHE A 195 -14.26 8.55 9.82
C PHE A 195 -15.72 8.88 9.48
N LYS A 196 -16.46 9.57 10.38
CA LYS A 196 -17.84 10.01 10.15
C LYS A 196 -17.95 10.85 8.89
N LEU A 197 -17.10 11.88 8.78
CA LEU A 197 -17.13 12.83 7.66
C LEU A 197 -16.82 12.19 6.31
N LEU A 198 -15.90 11.21 6.28
CA LEU A 198 -15.46 10.60 5.03
C LEU A 198 -16.34 9.44 4.57
N TYR A 199 -16.94 8.68 5.50
CA TYR A 199 -17.48 7.36 5.18
C TYR A 199 -18.95 7.15 5.54
N ILE A 200 -19.57 8.07 6.29
CA ILE A 200 -20.98 7.96 6.67
C ILE A 200 -21.82 8.91 5.81
N GLN A 201 -22.68 8.32 4.98
CA GLN A 201 -23.32 8.89 3.79
C GLN A 201 -24.28 10.09 4.06
N ASP A 202 -24.64 10.35 5.32
CA ASP A 202 -25.51 11.47 5.72
C ASP A 202 -24.76 12.66 6.34
N SER A 203 -23.43 12.60 6.45
CA SER A 203 -22.62 13.71 7.00
C SER A 203 -22.55 14.95 6.09
N VAL A 204 -22.99 14.84 4.83
CA VAL A 204 -23.00 15.94 3.85
C VAL A 204 -24.10 16.98 4.14
N ASN A 205 -25.12 16.65 4.95
CA ASN A 205 -26.20 17.58 5.31
C ASN A 205 -26.00 18.27 6.69
N GLU A 206 -24.92 17.99 7.41
CA GLU A 206 -24.57 18.68 8.67
C GLU A 206 -23.56 19.80 8.37
N TYR A 207 -23.99 20.77 7.56
CA TYR A 207 -23.16 21.84 7.00
C TYR A 207 -22.96 23.02 7.98
N ILE A 208 -22.47 22.78 9.19
CA ILE A 208 -21.97 23.88 10.06
C ILE A 208 -20.80 23.32 10.88
N HIS A 209 -19.58 23.33 10.30
CA HIS A 209 -18.26 23.32 10.97
C HIS A 209 -17.09 22.96 10.02
N LYS A 210 -17.37 22.81 8.72
CA LYS A 210 -16.37 22.48 7.69
C LYS A 210 -15.21 23.50 7.57
N GLU A 211 -15.43 24.74 8.00
CA GLU A 211 -14.45 25.83 7.83
C GLU A 211 -13.21 25.75 8.75
N ALA A 212 -13.29 25.00 9.86
CA ALA A 212 -12.13 24.84 10.75
C ALA A 212 -11.14 23.75 10.30
N TYR A 213 -11.62 22.75 9.53
CA TYR A 213 -10.80 21.59 9.13
C TYR A 213 -10.18 21.78 7.74
N GLU A 214 -10.83 22.54 6.86
CA GLU A 214 -10.28 22.85 5.53
C GLU A 214 -8.98 23.67 5.61
N HIS A 215 -8.73 24.47 6.65
CA HIS A 215 -7.49 25.28 6.69
C HIS A 215 -6.19 24.45 6.80
N SER A 216 -6.25 23.24 7.38
CA SER A 216 -5.09 22.35 7.49
C SER A 216 -4.88 21.50 6.23
N GLN A 217 -5.97 20.94 5.69
CA GLN A 217 -5.89 20.01 4.55
C GLN A 217 -5.88 20.72 3.19
N SER A 218 -6.50 21.90 3.10
CA SER A 218 -6.48 22.75 1.91
C SER A 218 -5.09 23.31 1.65
N SER A 219 -4.31 23.67 2.69
CA SER A 219 -2.95 24.16 2.48
C SER A 219 -2.09 23.12 1.76
N LEU A 220 -2.17 21.84 2.16
CA LEU A 220 -1.41 20.77 1.53
C LEU A 220 -1.84 20.54 0.07
N PHE A 221 -3.15 20.51 -0.22
CA PHE A 221 -3.65 20.36 -1.58
C PHE A 221 -3.41 21.59 -2.46
N ILE A 222 -3.42 22.81 -1.89
CA ILE A 222 -3.06 24.05 -2.58
C ILE A 222 -1.57 24.05 -2.89
N HIS A 223 -0.70 23.64 -1.95
CA HIS A 223 0.73 23.53 -2.19
C HIS A 223 1.04 22.45 -3.24
N ILE A 224 0.35 21.32 -3.22
CA ILE A 224 0.48 20.26 -4.23
C ILE A 224 -0.01 20.76 -5.60
N ARG A 225 -1.18 21.41 -5.69
CA ARG A 225 -1.70 21.97 -6.95
C ARG A 225 -0.82 23.10 -7.49
N ALA A 226 -0.32 23.98 -6.63
CA ALA A 226 0.62 25.03 -7.01
C ALA A 226 1.94 24.43 -7.50
N ALA A 227 2.47 23.41 -6.83
CA ALA A 227 3.66 22.69 -7.27
C ALA A 227 3.46 22.05 -8.65
N PHE A 228 2.33 21.36 -8.87
CA PHE A 228 2.00 20.79 -10.18
C PHE A 228 1.87 21.85 -11.28
N LEU A 229 1.22 22.98 -11.00
CA LEU A 229 1.14 24.07 -11.97
C LEU A 229 2.51 24.67 -12.28
N THR A 230 3.37 24.84 -11.27
CA THR A 230 4.74 25.34 -11.50
C THR A 230 5.60 24.37 -12.33
N ILE A 231 5.43 23.06 -12.14
CA ILE A 231 6.13 22.04 -12.93
C ILE A 231 5.63 22.04 -14.38
N ILE A 232 4.33 22.16 -14.61
CA ILE A 232 3.77 22.22 -15.97
C ILE A 232 4.25 23.48 -16.70
N PHE A 233 4.22 24.64 -16.02
CA PHE A 233 4.73 25.89 -16.58
C PHE A 233 6.24 25.83 -16.88
N SER A 234 7.04 25.22 -16.00
CA SER A 234 8.48 25.09 -16.22
C SER A 234 8.77 24.20 -17.44
N ILE A 235 8.11 23.06 -17.57
CA ILE A 235 8.23 22.18 -18.76
C ILE A 235 7.85 22.95 -20.03
N PHE A 236 6.74 23.68 -20.01
CA PHE A 236 6.28 24.44 -21.17
C PHE A 236 7.28 25.54 -21.58
N THR A 237 7.82 26.28 -20.60
CA THR A 237 8.85 27.30 -20.86
C THR A 237 10.14 26.70 -21.42
N ILE A 238 10.62 25.57 -20.87
CA ILE A 238 11.80 24.87 -21.38
C ILE A 238 11.58 24.42 -22.82
N THR A 239 10.40 23.88 -23.13
CA THR A 239 10.07 23.41 -24.48
C THR A 239 10.04 24.57 -25.49
N LEU A 240 9.48 25.72 -25.10
CA LEU A 240 9.49 26.94 -25.92
C LEU A 240 10.90 27.49 -26.13
N ILE A 241 11.73 27.49 -25.09
CA ILE A 241 13.13 27.92 -25.18
C ILE A 241 13.89 27.01 -26.16
N ILE A 242 13.75 25.69 -26.04
CA ILE A 242 14.34 24.72 -26.98
C ILE A 242 13.83 24.98 -28.40
N PHE A 243 12.54 25.23 -28.59
CA PHE A 243 11.96 25.51 -29.91
C PHE A 243 12.50 26.81 -30.52
N ILE A 244 12.67 27.86 -29.73
CA ILE A 244 13.25 29.14 -30.16
C ILE A 244 14.73 28.95 -30.49
N PHE A 245 15.51 28.25 -29.65
CA PHE A 245 16.89 27.93 -29.95
C PHE A 245 17.02 27.02 -31.18
N TYR A 246 16.12 26.07 -31.35
CA TYR A 246 16.08 25.22 -32.54
C TYR A 246 15.77 26.04 -33.81
N LYS A 247 14.88 27.03 -33.70
CA LYS A 247 14.50 27.93 -34.80
C LYS A 247 15.57 28.98 -35.12
N ASN A 248 16.31 29.46 -34.12
CA ASN A 248 17.27 30.57 -34.25
C ASN A 248 18.74 30.12 -34.28
N THR A 249 19.07 28.90 -33.88
CA THR A 249 20.40 28.33 -34.09
C THR A 249 20.44 27.75 -35.50
N SER A 250 21.47 28.07 -36.27
CA SER A 250 21.65 27.68 -37.67
C SER A 250 21.94 26.17 -37.86
N TYR A 251 21.19 25.29 -37.20
CA TYR A 251 21.20 23.83 -37.38
C TYR A 251 20.24 23.35 -38.48
N ARG A 252 19.47 24.26 -39.09
CA ARG A 252 18.57 23.95 -40.21
C ARG A 252 19.32 23.29 -41.38
N SER A 253 20.54 23.73 -41.66
CA SER A 253 21.40 23.15 -42.70
C SER A 253 21.91 21.75 -42.35
N TYR A 254 22.24 21.50 -41.07
CA TYR A 254 22.72 20.18 -40.62
C TYR A 254 21.60 19.13 -40.60
N LEU A 255 20.40 19.52 -40.16
CA LEU A 255 19.25 18.63 -40.12
C LEU A 255 18.67 18.33 -41.51
N GLU A 256 18.67 19.29 -42.43
CA GLU A 256 18.33 19.01 -43.83
C GLU A 256 19.31 18.00 -44.45
N GLN A 257 20.62 18.12 -44.18
CA GLN A 257 21.60 17.14 -44.68
C GLN A 257 21.40 15.75 -44.08
N LEU A 258 21.04 15.65 -42.80
CA LEU A 258 20.76 14.38 -42.12
C LEU A 258 19.48 13.71 -42.67
N LEU A 259 18.42 14.49 -42.89
CA LEU A 259 17.17 14.00 -43.48
C LEU A 259 17.36 13.56 -44.94
N VAL A 260 18.18 14.24 -45.73
CA VAL A 260 18.54 13.81 -47.09
C VAL A 260 19.33 12.50 -47.06
N LYS A 261 20.27 12.32 -46.13
CA LYS A 261 21.00 11.04 -45.97
C LYS A 261 20.07 9.89 -45.56
N ILE A 262 19.17 10.12 -44.62
CA ILE A 262 18.18 9.13 -44.19
C ILE A 262 17.27 8.74 -45.36
N ARG A 263 16.77 9.72 -46.13
CA ARG A 263 15.94 9.46 -47.32
C ARG A 263 16.67 8.64 -48.39
N ARG A 264 17.96 8.92 -48.64
CA ARG A 264 18.77 8.11 -49.55
C ARG A 264 18.97 6.68 -49.03
N PHE A 265 19.11 6.50 -47.72
CA PHE A 265 19.25 5.18 -47.11
C PHE A 265 17.97 4.35 -47.23
N PHE A 266 16.81 4.96 -47.04
CA PHE A 266 15.52 4.29 -47.22
C PHE A 266 15.24 3.96 -48.69
N ASN A 267 15.48 4.89 -49.62
CA ASN A 267 15.30 4.61 -51.06
C ASN A 267 16.25 3.51 -51.57
N LYS A 268 17.48 3.42 -51.02
CA LYS A 268 18.42 2.34 -51.36
C LYS A 268 17.98 0.98 -50.81
N LYS A 269 17.33 0.97 -49.64
CA LYS A 269 16.72 -0.24 -49.07
C LYS A 269 15.49 -0.69 -49.86
N ASP A 270 14.66 0.23 -50.34
CA ASP A 270 13.48 -0.10 -51.14
C ASP A 270 13.84 -0.73 -52.50
N GLU A 271 14.93 -0.29 -53.15
CA GLU A 271 15.46 -0.97 -54.36
C GLU A 271 15.98 -2.39 -54.07
N GLU A 272 16.75 -2.59 -52.99
CA GLU A 272 17.20 -3.94 -52.59
C GLU A 272 16.03 -4.86 -52.20
N TYR A 273 14.97 -4.31 -51.59
CA TYR A 273 13.79 -5.06 -51.17
C TYR A 273 12.91 -5.47 -52.36
N LEU A 274 12.78 -4.61 -53.39
CA LEU A 274 12.06 -4.92 -54.63
C LEU A 274 12.79 -5.99 -55.45
N ILE A 275 14.13 -5.94 -55.53
CA ILE A 275 14.94 -6.98 -56.21
C ILE A 275 14.80 -8.35 -55.49
N TYR A 276 14.71 -8.34 -54.15
CA TYR A 276 14.50 -9.56 -53.37
C TYR A 276 13.10 -10.15 -53.57
N PHE A 277 12.05 -9.32 -53.62
CA PHE A 277 10.67 -9.76 -53.82
C PHE A 277 10.38 -10.29 -55.24
N ASP A 278 10.92 -9.65 -56.29
CA ASP A 278 10.77 -10.14 -57.68
C ASP A 278 11.44 -11.51 -57.90
N SER A 279 12.46 -11.85 -57.10
CA SER A 279 13.12 -13.17 -57.16
C SER A 279 12.32 -14.30 -56.51
N LEU A 280 11.31 -13.97 -55.71
CA LEU A 280 10.47 -14.92 -54.95
C LEU A 280 9.14 -15.23 -55.63
N GLU A 281 8.76 -14.51 -56.69
CA GLU A 281 7.43 -14.58 -57.29
C GLU A 281 7.46 -15.03 -58.77
N SER A 282 7.78 -16.32 -59.03
CA SER A 282 7.19 -17.19 -60.10
C SER A 282 8.01 -18.48 -60.38
N PRO A 283 7.41 -19.67 -60.65
CA PRO A 283 6.04 -20.12 -60.41
C PRO A 283 5.98 -21.47 -59.64
N TYR A 284 5.16 -21.54 -58.58
CA TYR A 284 4.63 -22.81 -58.07
C TYR A 284 3.18 -22.98 -58.54
N LYS A 285 2.97 -23.88 -59.50
CA LYS A 285 1.65 -24.34 -59.96
C LYS A 285 0.95 -25.13 -58.84
N PRO A 286 -0.32 -24.85 -58.50
CA PRO A 286 -1.13 -25.77 -57.71
C PRO A 286 -1.91 -26.75 -58.61
N SER A 287 -1.81 -28.04 -58.30
CA SER A 287 -2.62 -29.13 -58.85
C SER A 287 -4.02 -29.12 -58.23
N ILE A 288 -5.04 -29.06 -59.09
CA ILE A 288 -6.46 -29.07 -58.74
C ILE A 288 -6.93 -30.52 -58.48
N ASP A 289 -7.30 -30.76 -57.23
CA ASP A 289 -8.56 -31.32 -56.72
C ASP A 289 -9.26 -32.49 -57.44
N LYS A 290 -9.47 -33.58 -56.67
CA LYS A 290 -10.38 -34.69 -56.94
C LYS A 290 -11.43 -34.67 -55.83
N ASP A 291 -12.63 -34.22 -56.17
CA ASP A 291 -13.77 -34.18 -55.26
C ASP A 291 -14.62 -35.46 -55.39
N TYR A 292 -15.09 -35.94 -54.25
CA TYR A 292 -15.74 -37.24 -54.05
C TYR A 292 -17.27 -37.12 -54.23
N SER A 293 -17.87 -38.01 -55.02
CA SER A 293 -19.32 -38.14 -55.18
C SER A 293 -19.97 -38.91 -54.02
N ILE A 294 -20.93 -38.31 -53.32
CA ILE A 294 -21.79 -38.97 -52.32
C ILE A 294 -23.13 -39.32 -52.97
N GLU A 295 -23.48 -40.60 -52.91
CA GLU A 295 -24.69 -41.23 -53.45
C GLU A 295 -25.74 -41.33 -52.34
N TYR A 296 -26.97 -40.83 -52.58
CA TYR A 296 -28.12 -40.97 -51.69
C TYR A 296 -29.00 -42.13 -52.16
N SER A 297 -29.24 -43.11 -51.31
CA SER A 297 -30.24 -44.17 -51.50
C SER A 297 -31.59 -43.72 -50.91
N SER A 298 -32.63 -43.74 -51.75
CA SER A 298 -34.03 -43.62 -51.33
C SER A 298 -34.64 -45.02 -51.20
N VAL A 299 -35.18 -45.32 -50.02
CA VAL A 299 -35.98 -46.53 -49.74
C VAL A 299 -37.45 -46.19 -50.03
N ASP A 300 -38.03 -46.82 -51.04
CA ASP A 300 -39.47 -46.82 -51.29
C ASP A 300 -40.15 -47.93 -50.46
N TYR A 301 -41.23 -47.57 -49.77
CA TYR A 301 -42.20 -48.50 -49.22
C TYR A 301 -43.37 -48.65 -50.21
N SER A 302 -43.60 -49.88 -50.67
CA SER A 302 -44.91 -50.39 -51.13
C SER A 302 -44.93 -51.90 -50.94
#